data_AF-A0A5R2N094-F1
#
_entry.id   AF-A0A5R2N094-F1
#
_cell.length_a   1.000
_cell.length_b   1.000
_cell.length_c   1.000
_cell.angle_alpha   90.00
_cell.angle_beta   90.00
_cell.angle_gamma   90.00
#
_symmetry.space_group_name_H-M   'P 1'
#
loop_
_entity.id
_entity.type
_entity.pdbx_description
1 polymer ?
#
loop_
_entity_poly.entity_id
_entity_poly.type
_entity_poly.pdbx_seq_one_letter_code
_entity_poly.pdbx_strand_id
1 'polypeptide(L)'
;LPAEKAGFAVPPERAPAEGTFGAVASVAVPPDGSIQISLSGEAWIDVIQDGKAVKSSGYSGVKTCPSVRKSVRFKLAAGTATVQFSGAKKADLKVAVLAPE
;
A
#
# COMPACT_ATOMS: atom_id res chain seq x y z
N LEU A 1 -6.00 -12.09 -2.30
CA LEU A 1 -6.18 -12.98 -3.48
C LEU A 1 -4.80 -13.34 -4.03
N PRO A 2 -4.62 -14.38 -4.88
CA PRO A 2 -3.39 -14.51 -5.66
C PRO A 2 -3.07 -13.20 -6.38
N ALA A 3 -1.81 -12.80 -6.46
CA ALA A 3 -1.44 -11.47 -6.98
C ALA A 3 -1.91 -11.23 -8.42
N GLU A 4 -1.87 -12.27 -9.24
CA GLU A 4 -2.42 -12.31 -10.61
C GLU A 4 -3.95 -12.08 -10.70
N LYS A 5 -4.69 -12.31 -9.62
CA LYS A 5 -6.15 -12.10 -9.52
C LYS A 5 -6.51 -10.83 -8.73
N ALA A 6 -5.52 -10.04 -8.30
CA ALA A 6 -5.78 -8.88 -7.44
C ALA A 6 -6.45 -7.71 -8.18
N GLY A 7 -6.40 -7.68 -9.52
CA GLY A 7 -7.05 -6.63 -10.32
C GLY A 7 -6.34 -5.29 -10.21
N PHE A 8 -5.01 -5.27 -10.34
CA PHE A 8 -4.22 -4.05 -10.27
C PHE A 8 -4.64 -3.04 -11.36
N ALA A 9 -4.96 -1.81 -10.96
CA ALA A 9 -5.25 -0.66 -11.81
C ALA A 9 -4.04 -0.27 -12.66
N VAL A 10 -2.83 -0.37 -12.12
CA VAL A 10 -1.56 -0.17 -12.86
C VAL A 10 -0.58 -1.28 -12.52
N PRO A 11 0.36 -1.62 -13.43
CA PRO A 11 1.43 -2.56 -13.12
C PRO A 11 2.16 -2.16 -11.83
N PRO A 12 2.28 -3.06 -10.84
CA PRO A 12 3.03 -2.78 -9.62
C PRO A 12 4.48 -2.38 -9.93
N GLU A 13 5.06 -1.47 -9.15
CA GLU A 13 6.46 -1.04 -9.35
C GLU A 13 7.43 -2.22 -9.26
N ARG A 14 7.11 -3.20 -8.42
CA ARG A 14 7.78 -4.51 -8.41
C ARG A 14 6.81 -5.60 -8.77
N ALA A 15 7.15 -6.34 -9.83
CA ALA A 15 6.43 -7.55 -10.21
C ALA A 15 6.34 -8.52 -9.01
N PRO A 16 5.13 -8.94 -8.61
CA PRO A 16 4.96 -9.93 -7.57
C PRO A 16 5.56 -11.27 -8.01
N ALA A 17 6.23 -11.98 -7.10
CA ALA A 17 6.70 -13.33 -7.37
C ALA A 17 5.51 -14.30 -7.52
N GLU A 18 5.72 -15.40 -8.24
CA GLU A 18 4.71 -16.45 -8.34
C GLU A 18 4.34 -17.01 -6.97
N GLY A 19 3.06 -17.39 -6.81
CA GLY A 19 2.52 -17.88 -5.54
C GLY A 19 2.36 -16.82 -4.45
N THR A 20 2.62 -15.54 -4.74
CA THR A 20 2.34 -14.45 -3.81
C THR A 20 0.92 -13.92 -3.93
N PHE A 21 0.50 -13.18 -2.91
CA PHE A 21 -0.83 -12.60 -2.81
C PHE A 21 -0.81 -11.10 -3.10
N GLY A 22 -1.95 -10.60 -3.54
CA GLY A 22 -2.23 -9.20 -3.73
C GLY A 22 -3.66 -8.82 -3.34
N ALA A 23 -3.85 -7.52 -3.20
CA ALA A 23 -5.12 -6.88 -2.90
C ALA A 23 -5.13 -5.45 -3.44
N VAL A 24 -6.32 -4.94 -3.72
CA VAL A 24 -6.53 -3.53 -4.10
C VAL A 24 -7.62 -2.98 -3.17
N ALA A 25 -7.41 -1.76 -2.68
CA ALA A 25 -8.34 -1.07 -1.80
C ALA A 25 -8.41 0.41 -2.16
N SER A 26 -9.58 1.02 -2.03
CA SER A 26 -9.71 2.47 -2.19
C SER A 26 -9.58 3.15 -0.82
N VAL A 27 -8.87 4.27 -0.78
CA VAL A 27 -8.69 5.08 0.42
C VAL A 27 -9.07 6.52 0.14
N ALA A 28 -9.72 7.16 1.11
CA ALA A 28 -9.93 8.60 1.09
C ALA A 28 -8.63 9.29 1.55
N VAL A 29 -8.16 10.23 0.75
CA VAL A 29 -7.02 11.09 1.07
C VAL A 29 -7.58 12.38 1.66
N PRO A 30 -7.15 12.76 2.87
CA PRO A 30 -7.62 13.98 3.51
C PRO A 30 -7.06 15.24 2.82
N PRO A 31 -7.60 16.43 3.10
CA PRO A 31 -7.22 17.69 2.44
C PRO A 31 -5.74 18.06 2.57
N ASP A 32 -5.09 17.66 3.67
CA ASP A 32 -3.66 17.80 3.94
C ASP A 32 -2.77 16.97 2.99
N GLY A 33 -3.38 16.04 2.25
CA GLY A 33 -2.73 15.35 1.14
C GLY A 33 -1.64 14.38 1.60
N SER A 34 -1.76 13.81 2.80
CA SER A 34 -0.78 12.85 3.28
C SER A 34 -1.44 11.63 3.91
N ILE A 35 -0.93 10.46 3.56
CA ILE A 35 -1.35 9.20 4.19
C ILE A 35 -0.14 8.35 4.53
N GLN A 36 -0.27 7.57 5.58
CA GLN A 36 0.69 6.56 5.99
C GLN A 36 0.02 5.20 5.97
N ILE A 37 0.60 4.27 5.22
CA ILE A 37 0.11 2.91 5.10
C ILE A 37 1.07 1.99 5.85
N SER A 38 0.56 1.30 6.85
CA SER A 38 1.30 0.38 7.71
C SER A 38 0.92 -1.06 7.41
N LEU A 39 1.93 -1.92 7.27
CA LEU A 39 1.78 -3.35 7.01
C LEU A 39 2.35 -4.19 8.15
N SER A 40 1.62 -5.24 8.51
CA SER A 40 2.10 -6.28 9.43
C SER A 40 3.11 -7.24 8.81
N GLY A 41 3.15 -7.34 7.48
CA GLY A 41 3.99 -8.29 6.74
C GLY A 41 4.77 -7.65 5.60
N GLU A 42 5.52 -8.47 4.89
CA GLU A 42 6.26 -8.07 3.70
C GLU A 42 5.32 -8.05 2.50
N ALA A 43 5.10 -6.86 1.94
CA ALA A 43 4.45 -6.63 0.65
C ALA A 43 4.88 -5.27 0.08
N TRP A 44 4.69 -5.09 -1.22
CA TRP A 44 4.81 -3.81 -1.91
C TRP A 44 3.52 -3.02 -1.76
N ILE A 45 3.65 -1.69 -1.77
CA ILE A 45 2.54 -0.76 -1.67
C ILE A 45 2.68 0.21 -2.83
N ASP A 46 1.74 0.17 -3.75
CA ASP A 46 1.62 1.13 -4.84
C ASP A 46 0.35 1.96 -4.57
N VAL A 47 0.47 3.28 -4.52
CA VAL A 47 -0.69 4.17 -4.40
C VAL A 47 -0.92 4.82 -5.75
N ILE A 48 -2.16 4.85 -6.21
CA ILE A 48 -2.58 5.36 -7.50
C ILE A 48 -3.58 6.46 -7.27
N GLN A 49 -3.30 7.60 -7.86
CA GLN A 49 -4.20 8.74 -7.89
C GLN A 49 -4.30 9.24 -9.32
N ASP A 50 -5.52 9.50 -9.78
CA ASP A 50 -5.80 9.95 -11.16
C ASP A 50 -5.15 9.05 -12.23
N GLY A 51 -5.14 7.73 -11.97
CA GLY A 51 -4.55 6.73 -12.87
C GLY A 51 -3.02 6.69 -12.88
N LYS A 52 -2.34 7.44 -12.00
CA LYS A 52 -0.88 7.48 -11.91
C LYS A 52 -0.38 6.95 -10.58
N ALA A 53 0.66 6.12 -10.63
CA ALA A 53 1.36 5.68 -9.44
C ALA A 53 2.05 6.87 -8.76
N VAL A 54 1.79 7.04 -7.46
CA VAL A 54 2.35 8.09 -6.63
C VAL A 54 3.55 7.56 -5.88
N LYS A 55 4.67 8.27 -6.00
CA LYS A 55 5.92 7.90 -5.36
C LYS A 55 5.80 8.05 -3.84
N SER A 56 6.31 7.06 -3.10
CA SER A 56 6.39 7.17 -1.64
C SER A 56 7.33 8.31 -1.24
N SER A 57 6.88 9.13 -0.29
CA SER A 57 7.68 10.22 0.30
C SER A 57 8.67 9.70 1.34
N GLY A 58 8.47 8.49 1.85
CA GLY A 58 9.39 7.83 2.77
C GLY A 58 8.82 6.52 3.30
N TYR A 59 9.68 5.69 3.87
CA TYR A 59 9.28 4.48 4.57
C TYR A 59 10.02 4.36 5.89
N SER A 60 9.38 3.75 6.88
CA SER A 60 10.00 3.37 8.15
C SER A 60 9.84 1.87 8.34
N GLY A 61 10.95 1.19 8.64
CA GLY A 61 10.92 -0.16 9.15
C GLY A 61 10.75 -0.10 10.66
N VAL A 62 9.53 -0.30 11.16
CA VAL A 62 9.30 -0.33 12.60
C VAL A 62 9.67 -1.72 13.09
N LYS A 63 10.86 -1.86 13.70
CA LYS A 63 11.28 -3.13 14.32
C LYS A 63 10.73 -3.29 15.75
N THR A 64 10.22 -2.22 16.34
CA THR A 64 9.83 -2.13 17.75
C THR A 64 8.33 -2.36 18.00
N CYS A 65 7.52 -2.46 16.94
CA CYS A 65 6.11 -2.83 17.04
C CYS A 65 5.91 -4.24 16.47
N PRO A 66 5.59 -5.25 17.29
CA PRO A 66 5.46 -6.64 16.81
C PRO A 66 4.34 -6.83 15.78
N SER A 67 3.36 -5.91 15.75
CA SER A 67 2.21 -5.97 14.84
C SER A 67 2.42 -5.23 13.51
N VAL A 68 3.45 -4.39 13.39
CA VAL A 68 3.70 -3.55 12.19
C VAL A 68 5.17 -3.67 11.79
N ARG A 69 5.41 -4.28 10.63
CA ARG A 69 6.74 -4.48 10.05
C ARG A 69 7.28 -3.24 9.35
N LYS A 70 6.41 -2.52 8.65
CA LYS A 70 6.76 -1.40 7.77
C LYS A 70 5.63 -0.39 7.73
N SER A 71 5.98 0.89 7.66
CA SER A 71 5.06 1.97 7.29
C SER A 71 5.63 2.73 6.11
N VAL A 72 4.79 3.13 5.17
CA VAL A 72 5.16 3.92 4.00
C VAL A 72 4.26 5.15 3.94
N ARG A 73 4.87 6.31 3.75
CA ARG A 73 4.18 7.60 3.67
C ARG A 73 4.09 8.04 2.22
N PHE A 74 2.95 8.59 1.86
CA PHE A 74 2.69 9.12 0.52
C PHE A 74 2.13 10.53 0.63
N LYS A 75 2.57 11.41 -0.27
CA LYS A 75 2.03 12.75 -0.44
C LYS A 75 1.21 12.76 -1.73
N LEU A 76 -0.09 12.98 -1.59
CA LEU A 76 -1.12 12.85 -2.63
C LEU A 76 -1.96 14.13 -2.64
N ALA A 77 -2.76 14.37 -3.66
CA ALA A 77 -3.81 15.39 -3.60
C ALA A 77 -4.99 14.89 -2.73
N ALA A 78 -5.80 15.81 -2.20
CA ALA A 78 -7.05 15.45 -1.54
C ALA A 78 -7.99 14.69 -2.51
N GLY A 79 -8.73 13.70 -2.01
CA GLY A 79 -9.70 12.96 -2.83
C GLY A 79 -9.68 11.45 -2.60
N THR A 80 -9.80 10.66 -3.66
CA THR A 80 -9.75 9.19 -3.59
C THR A 80 -8.48 8.67 -4.25
N ALA A 81 -7.79 7.77 -3.58
CA ALA A 81 -6.65 7.05 -4.12
C ALA A 81 -6.90 5.55 -4.05
N THR A 82 -6.36 4.81 -5.00
CA THR A 82 -6.37 3.35 -5.01
C THR A 82 -5.03 2.86 -4.48
N VAL A 83 -5.05 2.00 -3.48
CA VAL A 83 -3.86 1.36 -2.92
C VAL A 83 -3.83 -0.09 -3.40
N GLN A 84 -2.69 -0.50 -3.92
CA GLN A 84 -2.42 -1.86 -4.35
C GLN A 84 -1.35 -2.46 -3.44
N PHE A 85 -1.59 -3.70 -3.07
CA PHE A 85 -0.66 -4.53 -2.32
C PHE A 85 -0.26 -5.69 -3.21
N SER A 86 1.04 -5.89 -3.38
CA SER A 86 1.57 -6.98 -4.22
C SER A 86 2.74 -7.69 -3.53
N GLY A 87 2.96 -8.96 -3.88
CA GLY A 87 4.09 -9.72 -3.35
C GLY A 87 3.93 -10.16 -1.89
N ALA A 88 2.71 -10.18 -1.34
CA ALA A 88 2.48 -10.64 0.03
C ALA A 88 2.71 -12.15 0.14
N LYS A 89 3.49 -12.60 1.13
CA LYS A 89 3.79 -14.04 1.33
C LYS A 89 2.60 -14.86 1.83
N LYS A 90 1.62 -14.21 2.45
CA LYS A 90 0.42 -14.83 3.02
C LYS A 90 -0.82 -14.12 2.49
N ALA A 91 -1.94 -14.85 2.43
CA ALA A 91 -3.24 -14.26 2.12
C ALA A 91 -3.67 -13.23 3.18
N ASP A 92 -3.32 -13.49 4.44
CA ASP A 92 -3.58 -12.61 5.56
C ASP A 92 -2.48 -11.55 5.70
N LEU A 93 -2.82 -10.31 5.36
CA LEU A 93 -1.99 -9.13 5.56
C LEU A 93 -2.80 -8.06 6.29
N LYS A 94 -2.43 -7.75 7.54
CA LYS A 94 -3.04 -6.62 8.26
C LYS A 94 -2.47 -5.32 7.70
N VAL A 95 -3.37 -4.42 7.34
CA VAL A 95 -3.10 -3.09 6.79
C VAL A 95 -3.77 -2.06 7.69
N ALA A 96 -3.06 -0.98 8.01
CA ALA A 96 -3.64 0.20 8.64
C ALA A 96 -3.32 1.44 7.79
N VAL A 97 -4.31 2.29 7.58
CA VAL A 97 -4.16 3.57 6.88
C VAL A 97 -4.36 4.68 7.90
N LEU A 98 -3.35 5.53 8.04
CA LEU A 98 -3.33 6.68 8.94
C LEU A 98 -3.27 7.94 8.10
N ALA A 99 -4.26 8.80 8.25
CA ALA A 99 -4.17 10.21 7.88
C ALA A 99 -3.57 10.95 9.09
N PRO A 100 -2.49 11.73 8.95
CA PRO A 100 -2.11 12.67 9.99
C PRO A 100 -3.23 13.74 10.13
N GLU A 101 -3.62 14.02 11.37
CA GLU A 101 -4.54 15.13 11.70
C GLU A 101 -3.90 16.50 11.45
#